data_AF-A0AA43FIV4-F1
#
_entry.id   AF-A0AA43FIV4-F1
#
_cell.length_a   1.000
_cell.length_b   1.000
_cell.length_c   1.000
_cell.angle_alpha   90.00
_cell.angle_beta   90.00
_cell.angle_gamma   90.00
#
_symmetry.space_group_name_H-M   'P 1'
#
loop_
_entity.id
_entity.type
_entity.pdbx_description
1 polymer ?
#
loop_
_entity_poly.entity_id
_entity_poly.type
_entity_poly.pdbx_seq_one_letter_code
_entity_poly.pdbx_strand_id
1 'polypeptide(L)'
;MTAPRLEIDLDKIHHNARTLVERLGARGIMVTGVTKACLGSAEIAEAFLRAGVAGLGDSRIENIEAMRLAGVQASMTLIRSPMLSQVDRVVAHADIS
;
A
#
# COMPACT_ATOMS: atom_id res chain seq x y z
N MET A 1 23.13 18.68 7.76
CA MET A 1 21.73 18.24 7.54
C MET A 1 20.81 19.28 8.13
N THR A 2 19.90 19.88 7.35
CA THR A 2 19.00 20.97 7.76
C THR A 2 17.60 20.44 8.13
N ALA A 3 16.86 21.20 8.94
CA ALA A 3 15.52 20.87 9.45
C ALA A 3 14.48 21.89 8.93
N PRO A 4 13.19 21.53 8.84
CA PRO A 4 12.58 20.27 9.30
C PRO A 4 12.76 19.10 8.32
N ARG A 5 12.77 17.86 8.85
CA ARG A 5 12.86 16.62 8.08
C ARG A 5 12.04 15.49 8.71
N LEU A 6 11.63 14.52 7.88
CA LEU A 6 10.98 13.29 8.30
C LEU A 6 11.89 12.11 7.98
N GLU A 7 12.20 11.29 8.98
CA GLU A 7 12.94 10.03 8.81
C GLU A 7 11.98 8.86 8.99
N ILE A 8 12.00 7.92 8.06
CA ILE A 8 11.12 6.75 8.06
C ILE A 8 11.99 5.51 8.20
N ASP A 9 11.79 4.80 9.30
CA ASP A 9 12.46 3.53 9.58
C ASP A 9 11.62 2.38 9.01
N LEU A 10 12.05 1.84 7.86
CA LEU A 10 11.33 0.79 7.15
C LEU A 10 11.32 -0.55 7.90
N ASP A 11 12.33 -0.83 8.72
CA ASP A 11 12.40 -2.06 9.50
C ASP A 11 11.33 -2.07 10.60
N LYS A 12 11.07 -0.92 11.22
CA LYS A 12 9.94 -0.76 12.16
C LYS A 12 8.59 -0.95 11.49
N ILE A 13 8.42 -0.44 10.27
CA ILE A 13 7.18 -0.62 9.50
C ILE A 13 6.98 -2.10 9.15
N HIS A 14 8.01 -2.76 8.64
CA HIS A 14 8.00 -4.19 8.35
C HIS A 14 7.71 -5.03 9.61
N HIS A 15 8.37 -4.76 10.74
CA HIS A 15 8.15 -5.46 11.99
C HIS A 15 6.69 -5.38 12.46
N ASN A 16 6.10 -4.18 12.44
CA ASN A 16 4.71 -3.97 12.83
C ASN A 16 3.75 -4.72 11.90
N ALA A 17 3.95 -4.61 10.58
CA ALA A 17 3.13 -5.30 9.60
C ALA A 17 3.21 -6.82 9.77
N ARG A 18 4.42 -7.37 9.92
CA ARG A 18 4.66 -8.80 10.08
C ARG A 18 3.99 -9.35 11.34
N THR A 19 4.08 -8.62 12.44
CA THR A 19 3.43 -8.97 13.71
C THR A 19 1.92 -9.11 13.55
N LEU A 20 1.28 -8.20 12.80
CA LEU A 20 -0.16 -8.28 12.51
C LEU A 20 -0.49 -9.43 11.56
N VAL A 21 0.29 -9.60 10.49
CA VAL A 21 0.12 -10.69 9.52
C VAL A 21 0.19 -12.05 10.20
N GLU A 22 1.21 -12.30 11.02
CA GLU A 22 1.36 -13.58 11.74
C GLU A 22 0.22 -13.82 12.74
N ARG A 23 -0.15 -12.79 13.51
CA ARG A 23 -1.21 -12.89 14.53
C ARG A 23 -2.60 -13.13 13.91
N LEU A 24 -2.91 -12.46 12.82
CA LEU A 24 -4.20 -12.56 12.14
C LEU A 24 -4.27 -13.76 11.20
N GLY A 25 -3.15 -14.13 10.58
CA GLY A 25 -3.01 -15.32 9.75
C GLY A 25 -3.30 -16.62 10.51
N ALA A 26 -2.90 -16.72 11.79
CA ALA A 26 -3.27 -17.83 12.67
C ALA A 26 -4.80 -18.01 12.87
N ARG A 27 -5.59 -17.01 12.47
CA ARG A 27 -7.07 -17.01 12.51
C ARG A 27 -7.70 -17.02 11.11
N GLY A 28 -6.91 -17.21 10.05
CA GLY A 28 -7.38 -17.19 8.67
C GLY A 28 -7.76 -15.79 8.15
N ILE A 29 -7.27 -14.72 8.78
CA ILE A 29 -7.57 -13.34 8.38
C ILE A 29 -6.39 -12.79 7.57
N MET A 30 -6.67 -12.29 6.37
CA MET A 30 -5.69 -11.61 5.52
C MET A 30 -5.59 -10.12 5.85
N VAL A 31 -4.41 -9.55 5.67
CA VAL A 31 -4.13 -8.13 5.96
C VAL A 31 -3.87 -7.37 4.65
N THR A 32 -4.50 -6.21 4.48
CA THR A 32 -4.19 -5.26 3.40
C THR A 32 -3.38 -4.09 3.98
N GLY A 33 -2.23 -3.78 3.37
CA GLY A 33 -1.39 -2.65 3.77
C GLY A 33 -1.89 -1.34 3.15
N VAL A 34 -2.34 -0.39 3.97
CA VAL A 34 -2.88 0.89 3.46
C VAL A 34 -1.75 1.94 3.32
N THR A 35 -1.49 2.41 2.09
CA THR A 35 -0.39 3.33 1.75
C THR A 35 -0.80 4.80 1.66
N LYS A 36 -2.09 5.12 1.87
CA LYS A 36 -2.68 6.47 1.74
C LYS A 36 -1.85 7.59 2.39
N ALA A 37 -1.45 7.40 3.65
CA ALA A 37 -0.72 8.41 4.42
C ALA A 37 0.76 8.53 4.02
N CYS A 38 1.23 7.59 3.20
CA CYS A 38 2.59 7.50 2.70
C CYS A 38 2.70 7.95 1.24
N LEU A 39 1.62 8.53 0.68
CA LEU A 39 1.54 8.98 -0.71
C LEU A 39 1.90 7.88 -1.73
N GLY A 40 1.59 6.61 -1.42
CA GLY A 40 1.98 5.48 -2.27
C GLY A 40 3.49 5.25 -2.35
N SER A 41 4.27 5.58 -1.30
CA SER A 41 5.71 5.26 -1.25
C SER A 41 5.95 3.78 -1.55
N ALA A 42 6.73 3.53 -2.61
CA ALA A 42 7.09 2.18 -3.04
C ALA A 42 7.92 1.47 -1.96
N GLU A 43 8.79 2.19 -1.24
CA GLU A 43 9.63 1.61 -0.19
C GLU A 43 8.80 1.08 0.99
N ILE A 44 7.73 1.79 1.36
CA ILE A 44 6.80 1.34 2.40
C ILE A 44 5.92 0.20 1.88
N ALA A 45 5.46 0.29 0.63
CA ALA A 45 4.72 -0.80 -0.01
C ALA A 45 5.53 -2.10 -0.02
N GLU A 46 6.79 -2.05 -0.45
CA GLU A 46 7.71 -3.18 -0.45
C GLU A 46 7.98 -3.70 0.97
N ALA A 47 8.08 -2.82 1.98
CA ALA A 47 8.20 -3.24 3.37
C ALA A 47 6.96 -4.02 3.85
N PHE A 48 5.75 -3.60 3.44
CA PHE A 48 4.52 -4.35 3.72
C PHE A 48 4.48 -5.69 2.98
N LEU A 49 4.86 -5.73 1.70
CA LEU A 49 4.87 -6.97 0.91
C LEU A 49 5.85 -7.99 1.48
N ARG A 50 7.07 -7.56 1.84
CA ARG A 50 8.04 -8.44 2.54
C ARG A 50 7.54 -8.93 3.89
N ALA A 51 6.69 -8.15 4.56
CA ALA A 51 6.05 -8.54 5.82
C ALA A 51 4.88 -9.53 5.64
N GLY A 52 4.45 -9.79 4.41
CA GLY A 52 3.42 -10.78 4.08
C GLY A 52 1.99 -10.23 4.04
N VAL A 53 1.78 -8.92 3.84
CA VAL A 53 0.43 -8.42 3.55
C VAL A 53 -0.07 -9.03 2.23
N ALA A 54 -1.37 -9.30 2.14
CA ALA A 54 -1.99 -9.95 0.98
C ALA A 54 -2.18 -9.01 -0.22
N GLY A 55 -2.19 -7.70 0.04
CA GLY A 55 -2.39 -6.67 -0.96
C GLY A 55 -2.20 -5.28 -0.37
N LEU A 56 -2.33 -4.27 -1.22
CA LEU A 56 -2.14 -2.87 -0.88
C LEU A 56 -3.43 -2.09 -1.14
N GLY A 57 -3.65 -1.05 -0.35
CA GLY A 57 -4.80 -0.15 -0.51
C GLY A 57 -4.37 1.31 -0.50
N ASP A 58 -4.85 2.10 -1.47
CA ASP A 58 -4.69 3.55 -1.45
C ASP A 58 -6.00 4.25 -1.76
N SER A 59 -6.14 5.47 -1.25
CA SER A 59 -7.30 6.29 -1.55
C SER A 59 -7.13 7.07 -2.84
N ARG A 60 -5.95 7.18 -3.44
CA ARG A 60 -5.75 7.95 -4.68
C ARG A 60 -5.26 7.03 -5.79
N ILE A 61 -5.93 7.09 -6.94
CA ILE A 61 -5.53 6.31 -8.11
C ILE A 61 -4.14 6.72 -8.59
N GLU A 62 -3.77 7.99 -8.42
CA GLU A 62 -2.44 8.52 -8.72
C GLU A 62 -1.33 7.79 -7.94
N ASN A 63 -1.59 7.46 -6.66
CA ASN A 63 -0.63 6.73 -5.83
C ASN A 63 -0.50 5.26 -6.28
N ILE A 64 -1.62 4.64 -6.66
CA ILE A 64 -1.62 3.26 -7.18
C ILE A 64 -0.82 3.19 -8.48
N GLU A 65 -1.06 4.12 -9.41
CA GLU A 65 -0.30 4.22 -10.66
C GLU A 65 1.19 4.45 -10.41
N ALA A 66 1.55 5.35 -9.49
CA ALA A 66 2.94 5.60 -9.12
C ALA A 66 3.63 4.33 -8.60
N MET A 67 2.96 3.55 -7.74
CA MET A 67 3.48 2.27 -7.25
C MET A 67 3.63 1.24 -8.38
N ARG A 68 2.64 1.13 -9.29
CA ARG A 68 2.72 0.24 -10.47
C ARG A 68 3.92 0.62 -11.35
N LEU A 69 4.12 1.91 -11.61
CA LEU A 69 5.25 2.42 -12.39
C LEU A 69 6.60 2.15 -11.71
N ALA A 70 6.64 2.22 -10.38
CA ALA A 70 7.80 1.86 -9.59
C ALA A 70 8.06 0.33 -9.51
N GLY A 71 7.21 -0.48 -10.15
CA GLY A 71 7.38 -1.94 -10.23
C GLY A 71 6.80 -2.71 -9.05
N VAL A 72 5.99 -2.08 -8.19
CA VAL A 72 5.33 -2.76 -7.05
C VAL A 72 4.29 -3.75 -7.58
N GLN A 73 4.57 -5.04 -7.43
CA GLN A 73 3.70 -6.13 -7.88
C GLN A 73 2.81 -6.62 -6.73
N ALA A 74 1.62 -6.05 -6.60
CA ALA A 74 0.64 -6.44 -5.60
C ALA A 74 -0.79 -6.33 -6.14
N SER A 75 -1.74 -6.98 -5.45
CA SER A 75 -3.15 -6.63 -5.59
C SER A 75 -3.37 -5.22 -5.02
N MET A 76 -4.02 -4.36 -5.79
CA MET A 76 -4.25 -2.96 -5.46
C MET A 76 -5.75 -2.68 -5.27
N THR A 77 -6.10 -2.14 -4.11
CA THR A 77 -7.47 -1.74 -3.79
C THR A 77 -7.58 -0.22 -3.73
N LEU A 78 -8.47 0.37 -4.52
CA LEU A 78 -8.89 1.75 -4.31
C LEU A 78 -9.88 1.79 -3.13
N ILE A 79 -9.51 2.44 -2.03
CA ILE A 79 -10.33 2.46 -0.79
C ILE A 79 -11.28 3.66 -0.72
N ARG A 80 -11.65 4.24 -1.87
CA ARG A 80 -12.68 5.29 -1.96
C ARG A 80 -13.39 5.20 -3.31
N SER A 81 -14.59 5.74 -3.38
CA SER A 81 -15.29 5.92 -4.66
C SER A 81 -14.47 6.79 -5.61
N PRO A 82 -14.27 6.37 -6.87
CA PRO A 82 -13.55 7.16 -7.86
C PRO A 82 -14.42 8.28 -8.43
N MET A 83 -13.76 9.31 -8.96
CA MET A 83 -14.46 10.28 -9.82
C MET A 83 -14.81 9.62 -11.16
N LEU A 84 -15.87 10.07 -11.82
CA LEU A 84 -16.24 9.57 -13.16
C LEU A 84 -15.09 9.71 -14.16
N SER A 85 -14.30 10.78 -14.07
CA SER A 85 -13.11 11.02 -14.89
C SER A 85 -11.93 10.08 -14.60
N GLN A 86 -11.99 9.30 -13.51
CA GLN A 86 -10.94 8.37 -13.11
C GLN A 86 -11.29 6.91 -13.44
N VAL A 87 -12.51 6.60 -13.90
CA VAL A 87 -13.00 5.23 -14.06
C VAL A 87 -12.07 4.38 -14.94
N ASP A 88 -11.66 4.89 -16.10
CA ASP A 88 -10.77 4.15 -17.01
C ASP A 88 -9.43 3.81 -16.35
N ARG A 89 -8.87 4.75 -15.58
CA ARG A 89 -7.61 4.57 -14.83
C ARG A 89 -7.77 3.54 -13.72
N VAL A 90 -8.91 3.57 -13.01
CA VAL A 90 -9.20 2.61 -11.93
C VAL A 90 -9.32 1.20 -12.49
N VAL A 91 -10.08 1.01 -13.57
CA VAL A 91 -10.21 -0.30 -14.23
C VAL A 91 -8.86 -0.81 -14.73
N ALA A 92 -7.97 0.07 -15.18
CA ALA A 92 -6.65 -0.32 -15.68
C ALA A 92 -5.64 -0.68 -14.58
N HIS A 93 -5.76 -0.11 -13.38
CA HIS A 93 -4.67 -0.13 -12.38
C HIS A 93 -5.03 -0.71 -11.01
N ALA A 94 -6.31 -0.69 -10.63
CA ALA A 94 -6.81 -1.26 -9.39
C ALA A 94 -7.56 -2.58 -9.66
N ASP A 95 -7.34 -3.56 -8.79
CA ASP A 95 -8.00 -4.86 -8.86
C ASP A 95 -9.37 -4.83 -8.15
N ILE A 96 -9.53 -3.94 -7.16
CA ILE A 96 -10.74 -3.75 -6.36
C ILE A 96 -10.98 -2.24 -6.17
N SER A 97 -12.24 -1.77 -6.24
CA SER A 97 -12.62 -0.36 -6.05
C SER A 97 -13.96 -0.20 -5.35
#